data_AF-A0A7J8N3X0-F1
#
_entry.id   AF-A0A7J8N3X0-F1
#
_cell.length_a   1.000
_cell.length_b   1.000
_cell.length_c   1.000
_cell.angle_alpha   90.00
_cell.angle_beta   90.00
_cell.angle_gamma   90.00
#
_symmetry.space_group_name_H-M   'P 1'
#
loop_
_entity.id
_entity.type
_entity.pdbx_description
1 polymer ?
#
loop_
_entity_poly.entity_id
_entity_poly.type
_entity_poly.pdbx_seq_one_letter_code
_entity_poly.pdbx_strand_id
1 'polypeptide(L)'
;NHLQFAENFQLKHPEFQNNFLNVVADIHQKLESDISELGVTEIDDMLLKVRDAEFTGLTLLWMKENLTNSREKTLEHETKIKMLD
;
A
#
# COMPACT_ATOMS: atom_id res chain seq x y z
N ASN A 1 5.99 -8.96 29.80
CA ASN A 1 4.80 -9.74 29.38
C ASN A 1 4.22 -9.26 28.05
N HIS A 2 4.98 -9.33 26.94
CA HIS A 2 4.44 -9.11 25.59
C HIS A 2 4.87 -10.19 24.58
N LEU A 3 5.45 -11.31 25.03
CA LEU A 3 5.86 -12.40 24.15
C LEU A 3 4.66 -13.15 23.54
N GLN A 4 3.52 -13.21 24.26
CA GLN A 4 2.35 -13.98 23.83
C GLN A 4 1.55 -13.35 22.67
N PHE A 5 1.77 -12.07 22.35
CA PHE A 5 1.06 -11.42 21.23
C PHE A 5 1.71 -11.75 19.89
N ALA A 6 3.05 -11.80 19.86
CA ALA A 6 3.82 -12.11 18.64
C ALA A 6 3.75 -13.59 18.26
N GLU A 7 3.74 -14.51 19.23
CA GLU A 7 3.67 -15.96 18.97
C GLU A 7 2.27 -16.43 18.52
N ASN A 8 1.20 -15.69 18.83
CA ASN A 8 -0.16 -16.01 18.39
C ASN A 8 -0.55 -15.34 17.06
N PHE A 9 0.18 -14.30 16.63
CA PHE A 9 -0.05 -13.65 15.33
C PHE A 9 0.54 -14.43 14.15
N GLN A 10 1.50 -15.31 14.43
CA GLN A 10 2.05 -16.21 13.43
C GLN A 10 1.19 -17.48 13.33
N LEU A 11 0.52 -17.64 12.17
CA LEU A 11 0.24 -18.94 11.55
C LEU A 11 -0.92 -19.79 12.12
N LYS A 12 -2.14 -19.23 12.29
CA LYS A 12 -3.34 -20.07 12.51
C LYS A 12 -4.44 -19.98 11.47
N HIS A 13 -4.37 -19.04 10.52
CA HIS A 13 -5.41 -18.90 9.49
C HIS A 13 -4.83 -18.65 8.09
N PRO A 14 -4.70 -19.69 7.25
CA PRO A 14 -4.27 -19.57 5.85
C PRO A 14 -5.13 -18.56 5.06
N GLU A 15 -6.41 -18.44 5.42
CA GLU A 15 -7.37 -17.52 4.80
C GLU A 15 -7.02 -16.05 5.02
N PHE A 16 -6.45 -15.70 6.18
CA PHE A 16 -6.00 -14.34 6.49
C PHE A 16 -4.73 -13.97 5.72
N GLN A 17 -3.78 -14.90 5.60
CA GLN A 17 -2.58 -14.69 4.76
C GLN A 17 -2.97 -14.50 3.29
N ASN A 18 -3.96 -15.25 2.81
CA ASN A 18 -4.46 -15.13 1.45
C ASN A 18 -5.03 -13.74 1.17
N ASN A 19 -5.73 -13.13 2.15
CA ASN A 19 -6.31 -11.79 1.97
C ASN A 19 -5.24 -10.70 1.80
N PHE A 20 -4.19 -10.71 2.63
CA PHE A 20 -3.09 -9.73 2.49
C PHE A 20 -2.28 -9.96 1.23
N LEU A 21 -2.03 -11.21 0.83
CA LEU A 21 -1.38 -11.52 -0.45
C LEU A 21 -2.20 -11.07 -1.65
N ASN A 22 -3.52 -11.21 -1.62
CA ASN A 22 -4.41 -10.70 -2.67
C ASN A 22 -4.37 -9.17 -2.74
N VAL A 23 -4.36 -8.48 -1.60
CA VAL A 23 -4.21 -7.02 -1.53
C VAL A 23 -2.86 -6.57 -2.11
N VAL A 24 -1.78 -7.27 -1.75
CA VAL A 24 -0.44 -6.99 -2.29
C VAL A 24 -0.40 -7.24 -3.80
N ALA A 25 -1.04 -8.30 -4.29
CA ALA A 25 -1.12 -8.61 -5.71
C ALA A 25 -1.94 -7.55 -6.50
N ASP A 26 -3.08 -7.10 -5.96
CA ASP A 26 -3.89 -6.02 -6.57
C ASP A 26 -3.08 -4.73 -6.68
N ILE A 27 -2.38 -4.35 -5.61
CA ILE A 27 -1.52 -3.16 -5.59
C ILE A 27 -0.39 -3.33 -6.60
N HIS A 28 0.29 -4.48 -6.63
CA HIS A 28 1.34 -4.74 -7.61
C HIS A 28 0.85 -4.58 -9.05
N GLN A 29 -0.32 -5.16 -9.36
CA GLN A 29 -0.89 -5.08 -10.71
C GLN A 29 -1.20 -3.63 -11.10
N LYS A 30 -1.69 -2.81 -10.16
CA LYS A 30 -1.94 -1.38 -10.40
C LYS A 30 -0.65 -0.57 -10.56
N LEU A 31 0.39 -0.92 -9.81
CA LEU A 31 1.73 -0.34 -9.97
C LEU A 31 2.32 -0.66 -11.35
N GLU A 32 2.05 -1.85 -11.90
CA GLU A 32 2.53 -2.25 -13.23
C GLU A 32 1.70 -1.70 -14.39
N SER A 33 0.38 -1.51 -14.22
CA SER A 33 -0.51 -1.14 -15.32
C SER A 33 -0.37 0.32 -15.72
N ASP A 34 -0.68 1.24 -14.82
CA ASP A 34 -0.43 2.68 -14.95
C ASP A 34 -0.79 3.38 -13.64
N ILE A 35 0.23 3.76 -12.88
CA ILE A 35 0.07 4.44 -11.59
C ILE A 35 -0.32 5.92 -11.76
N SER A 36 -0.16 6.47 -12.96
CA SER A 36 -0.35 7.90 -13.24
C SER A 36 -1.81 8.32 -13.36
N GLU A 37 -2.72 7.35 -13.53
CA GLU A 37 -4.17 7.58 -13.52
C GLU A 37 -4.77 7.54 -12.10
N LEU A 38 -4.01 7.13 -11.08
CA LEU A 38 -4.50 7.03 -9.71
C LEU A 38 -4.57 8.42 -9.04
N GLY A 39 -5.72 8.70 -8.44
CA GLY A 39 -5.90 9.89 -7.61
C GLY A 39 -5.14 9.80 -6.29
N VAL A 40 -4.82 10.94 -5.67
CA VAL A 40 -4.11 10.98 -4.36
C VAL A 40 -4.81 10.13 -3.30
N THR A 41 -6.15 10.18 -3.24
CA THR A 41 -6.94 9.38 -2.29
C THR A 41 -6.81 7.88 -2.51
N GLU A 42 -6.77 7.42 -3.76
CA GLU A 42 -6.59 6.00 -4.07
C GLU A 42 -5.18 5.52 -3.70
N ILE A 43 -4.17 6.36 -3.93
CA ILE A 43 -2.78 6.08 -3.54
C ILE A 43 -2.66 6.03 -2.01
N ASP A 44 -3.32 6.94 -1.28
CA ASP A 44 -3.38 6.94 0.19
C ASP A 44 -4.05 5.66 0.74
N ASP A 45 -5.14 5.22 0.13
CA ASP A 45 -5.80 3.95 0.49
C ASP A 45 -4.89 2.73 0.26
N MET A 46 -4.11 2.72 -0.83
CA MET A 46 -3.14 1.65 -1.09
C MET A 46 -1.98 1.68 -0.10
N LEU A 47 -1.49 2.86 0.30
CA LEU A 47 -0.46 2.99 1.33
C LEU A 47 -0.91 2.45 2.68
N LEU A 48 -2.18 2.67 3.06
CA LEU A 48 -2.77 2.08 4.26
C LEU A 48 -2.79 0.54 4.18
N LYS A 49 -3.23 0.00 3.05
CA LYS A 49 -3.25 -1.45 2.81
C LYS A 49 -1.85 -2.08 2.84
N VAL A 50 -0.84 -1.42 2.27
CA VAL A 50 0.56 -1.86 2.35
C VAL A 50 1.03 -1.87 3.80
N ARG A 51 0.72 -0.82 4.58
CA ARG A 51 1.07 -0.75 6.01
C ARG A 51 0.44 -1.88 6.82
N ASP A 52 -0.83 -2.19 6.56
CA ASP A 52 -1.53 -3.28 7.23
C ASP A 52 -0.91 -4.64 6.88
N ALA A 53 -0.51 -4.83 5.61
CA ALA A 53 0.20 -6.02 5.17
C ALA A 53 1.62 -6.12 5.78
N GLU A 54 2.35 -5.01 5.95
CA GLU A 54 3.64 -4.98 6.67
C GLU A 54 3.49 -5.48 8.12
N PHE A 55 2.36 -5.19 8.78
CA PHE A 55 2.08 -5.65 10.14
C PHE A 55 1.96 -7.18 10.24
N THR A 56 1.68 -7.87 9.13
CA THR A 56 1.69 -9.34 9.07
C THR A 56 3.07 -9.96 8.91
N GLY A 57 4.11 -9.13 8.79
CA GLY A 57 5.49 -9.55 8.60
C GLY A 57 5.94 -9.60 7.14
N LEU A 58 5.16 -9.06 6.21
CA LEU A 58 5.58 -8.89 4.81
C LEU A 58 6.49 -7.68 4.66
N THR A 59 7.58 -7.83 3.92
CA THR A 59 8.46 -6.71 3.56
C THR A 59 8.02 -6.12 2.22
N LEU A 60 7.42 -4.92 2.24
CA LEU A 60 6.82 -4.29 1.06
C LEU A 60 7.44 -2.92 0.71
N LEU A 61 8.73 -2.74 1.01
CA LEU A 61 9.47 -1.48 0.83
C LEU A 61 9.33 -0.91 -0.59
N TRP A 62 9.52 -1.74 -1.61
CA TRP A 62 9.41 -1.32 -3.01
C TRP A 62 8.02 -0.75 -3.36
N MET A 63 6.94 -1.39 -2.86
CA MET A 63 5.58 -0.89 -3.10
C MET A 63 5.36 0.45 -2.42
N LYS A 64 5.83 0.59 -1.18
CA LYS A 64 5.71 1.81 -0.39
C LYS A 64 6.45 2.98 -1.04
N GLU A 65 7.66 2.74 -1.53
CA GLU A 65 8.45 3.76 -2.25
C GLU A 65 7.74 4.19 -3.53
N ASN A 66 7.27 3.25 -4.35
CA ASN A 66 6.57 3.58 -5.59
C ASN A 66 5.27 4.34 -5.36
N LEU A 67 4.44 3.91 -4.39
CA LEU A 67 3.22 4.61 -4.03
C LEU A 67 3.52 6.02 -3.51
N THR A 68 4.54 6.19 -2.67
CA THR A 68 4.94 7.51 -2.15
C THR A 68 5.39 8.44 -3.28
N ASN A 69 6.25 7.94 -4.17
CA ASN A 69 6.72 8.70 -5.33
C ASN A 69 5.56 9.10 -6.26
N SER A 70 4.57 8.21 -6.43
CA SER A 70 3.40 8.51 -7.24
C SER A 70 2.51 9.56 -6.60
N ARG A 71 2.28 9.43 -5.28
CA ARG A 71 1.51 10.40 -4.50
C ARG A 71 2.06 11.81 -4.65
N GLU A 72 3.38 11.96 -4.53
CA GLU A 72 4.06 13.25 -4.68
C GLU A 72 3.86 13.82 -6.09
N LYS A 73 4.02 13.01 -7.14
CA LYS A 73 3.80 13.44 -8.53
C LYS A 73 2.35 13.87 -8.78
N THR A 74 1.37 13.10 -8.31
CA THR A 74 -0.05 13.43 -8.47
C THR A 74 -0.38 14.72 -7.72
N LEU A 75 0.12 14.88 -6.49
CA LEU A 75 -0.09 16.09 -5.69
C LEU A 75 0.53 17.32 -6.35
N GLU A 76 1.74 17.20 -6.89
CA GLU A 76 2.37 18.29 -7.66
C GLU A 76 1.53 18.68 -8.88
N HIS A 77 0.99 17.70 -9.61
CA HIS A 77 0.18 17.94 -10.79
C HIS A 77 -1.12 18.67 -10.43
N GLU A 78 -1.85 18.18 -9.42
CA GLU A 78 -3.08 18.82 -8.92
C GLU A 78 -2.83 20.25 -8.41
N THR A 79 -1.70 20.46 -7.74
CA THR A 79 -1.34 21.79 -7.22
C THR A 79 -0.99 22.75 -8.35
N LYS A 80 -0.25 22.29 -9.38
CA LYS A 80 0.07 23.09 -10.57
C LYS A 80 -1.19 23.51 -11.34
N ILE A 81 -2.16 22.60 -11.49
CA ILE A 81 -3.46 22.92 -12.11
C ILE A 81 -4.18 24.02 -11.31
N LYS A 82 -4.26 23.88 -9.99
CA LYS A 82 -4.90 24.88 -9.11
C LYS A 82 -4.24 26.26 -9.12
N MET A 83 -2.97 26.37 -9.51
CA MET A 83 -2.28 27.66 -9.64
C MET A 83 -2.50 28.34 -11.01
N LEU A 84 -3.03 27.59 -11.99
CA LEU A 84 -3.29 28.08 -13.34
C LEU A 84 -4.75 28.55 -13.53
N ASP A 85 -5.65 28.14 -12.64
CA ASP A 85 -7.05 28.61 -12.54
C ASP A 85 -7.18 29.88 -11.69
#